data_AF-A0A1I4GJG5-F1
#
_entry.id   AF-A0A1I4GJG5-F1
#
_cell.length_a   1.000
_cell.length_b   1.000
_cell.length_c   1.000
_cell.angle_alpha   90.00
_cell.angle_beta   90.00
_cell.angle_gamma   90.00
#
_symmetry.space_group_name_H-M   'P 1'
#
loop_
_entity.id
_entity.type
_entity.pdbx_description
1 polymer ?
#
loop_
_entity_poly.entity_id
_entity_poly.type
_entity_poly.pdbx_seq_one_letter_code
_entity_poly.pdbx_strand_id
1 'polypeptide(L)'
;MQEKTLIHGIWKGACCADRADDSNKLKLLIQALVPVQTSIFQVQGWSADPSVMPDDIECIPGISLGDVLAEELDAHVPYGSLVIVRNENAFANISHAAGTIVGEVLLHVIGRGMFPLVDEDSVLYALGLAYYKAAQSDAMAQLGLEPAAFRAGLSAVLAQYWAQPADADCLFLDTPPAILSVHRLEHDGVNAVAPSLAALMNFDSKLMLNQWTLRLKSLVCDGLAYVSMSAVRGNVGIS
;
A
#
# COMPACT_ATOMS: atom_id res chain seq x y z
N MET A 1 -17.40 6.63 -1.33
CA MET A 1 -18.06 7.61 -0.42
C MET A 1 -17.11 8.74 -0.04
N GLN A 2 -15.84 8.44 0.26
CA GLN A 2 -14.80 9.44 0.58
C GLN A 2 -14.47 10.40 -0.57
N GLU A 3 -14.48 9.97 -1.84
CA GLU A 3 -14.14 10.83 -2.99
C GLU A 3 -15.10 12.01 -3.16
N LYS A 4 -16.42 11.77 -3.03
CA LYS A 4 -17.44 12.83 -3.08
C LYS A 4 -17.27 13.82 -1.94
N THR A 5 -16.91 13.33 -0.75
CA THR A 5 -16.61 14.17 0.41
C THR A 5 -15.36 15.01 0.18
N LEU A 6 -14.32 14.43 -0.42
CA LEU A 6 -13.08 15.12 -0.76
C LEU A 6 -13.33 16.26 -1.74
N ILE A 7 -14.00 15.98 -2.86
CA ILE A 7 -14.27 16.99 -3.90
C ILE A 7 -15.12 18.14 -3.35
N HIS A 8 -16.15 17.82 -2.57
CA HIS A 8 -16.95 18.83 -1.90
C HIS A 8 -16.13 19.64 -0.87
N GLY A 9 -15.19 19.00 -0.19
CA GLY A 9 -14.25 19.64 0.72
C GLY A 9 -13.29 20.60 -0.01
N ILE A 10 -12.77 20.21 -1.17
CA ILE A 10 -11.91 21.05 -2.01
C ILE A 10 -12.67 22.31 -2.44
N TRP A 11 -13.86 22.17 -3.05
CA TRP A 11 -14.64 23.33 -3.51
C TRP A 11 -15.16 24.23 -2.40
N LYS A 12 -15.27 23.72 -1.17
CA LYS A 12 -15.62 24.53 0.01
C LYS A 12 -14.42 25.21 0.67
N GLY A 13 -13.21 25.03 0.15
CA GLY A 13 -11.97 25.55 0.74
C GLY A 13 -11.59 24.86 2.06
N ALA A 14 -12.11 23.66 2.31
CA ALA A 14 -11.79 22.86 3.49
C ALA A 14 -10.52 22.00 3.29
N CYS A 15 -10.03 21.91 2.04
CA CYS A 15 -8.80 21.19 1.68
C CYS A 15 -7.63 22.17 1.52
N CYS A 16 -6.44 21.79 1.99
CA CYS A 16 -5.19 22.50 1.70
C CYS A 16 -3.99 21.56 1.80
N ALA A 17 -2.82 22.02 1.34
CA ALA A 17 -1.58 21.29 1.52
C ALA A 17 -1.31 21.00 3.01
N ASP A 18 -0.78 19.81 3.31
CA ASP A 18 -0.56 19.35 4.68
C ASP A 18 0.39 20.28 5.46
N ARG A 19 -0.08 20.73 6.63
CA ARG A 19 0.61 21.65 7.54
C ARG A 19 0.65 21.12 8.97
N ALA A 20 0.20 19.89 9.22
CA ALA A 20 0.22 19.31 10.55
C ALA A 20 1.65 19.11 11.06
N ASP A 21 1.84 19.15 12.39
CA ASP A 21 3.16 19.09 13.04
C ASP A 21 3.96 17.82 12.70
N ASP A 22 3.26 16.71 12.44
CA ASP A 22 3.82 15.41 12.09
C ASP A 22 4.01 15.20 10.58
N SER A 23 3.65 16.18 9.74
CA SER A 23 3.71 16.10 8.27
C SER A 23 5.08 15.68 7.76
N ASN A 24 6.16 16.27 8.29
CA ASN A 24 7.51 15.96 7.86
C ASN A 24 7.91 14.52 8.21
N LYS A 25 7.53 14.04 9.40
CA LYS A 25 7.82 12.66 9.80
C LYS A 25 7.04 11.67 8.95
N LEU A 26 5.77 11.97 8.63
CA LEU A 26 4.97 11.14 7.74
C LEU A 26 5.60 11.07 6.34
N LYS A 27 5.96 12.22 5.76
CA LYS A 27 6.61 12.30 4.45
C LYS A 27 7.87 11.44 4.38
N LEU A 28 8.72 11.49 5.41
CA LEU A 28 9.94 10.67 5.47
C LEU A 28 9.62 9.16 5.54
N LEU A 29 8.66 8.76 6.37
CA LEU A 29 8.24 7.36 6.46
C LEU A 29 7.69 6.85 5.13
N ILE A 30 6.77 7.60 4.52
CA ILE A 30 6.16 7.19 3.25
C ILE A 30 7.19 7.13 2.13
N GLN A 31 8.13 8.08 2.04
CA GLN A 31 9.20 8.04 1.04
C GLN A 31 10.13 6.83 1.20
N ALA A 32 10.29 6.33 2.43
CA ALA A 32 11.11 5.16 2.70
C ALA A 32 10.37 3.83 2.45
N LEU A 33 9.03 3.86 2.42
CA LEU A 33 8.17 2.69 2.24
C LEU A 33 7.61 2.58 0.82
N VAL A 34 7.39 3.69 0.12
CA VAL A 34 6.72 3.73 -1.18
C VAL A 34 7.59 4.54 -2.15
N PRO A 35 8.03 3.95 -3.29
CA PRO A 35 8.95 4.60 -4.24
C PRO A 35 8.24 5.52 -5.24
N VAL A 36 6.95 5.78 -5.02
CA VAL A 36 6.09 6.65 -5.83
C VAL A 36 6.03 8.03 -5.20
N GLN A 37 5.95 9.07 -6.03
CA GLN A 37 5.76 10.43 -5.50
C GLN A 37 4.44 10.56 -4.75
N THR A 38 4.45 11.26 -3.63
CA THR A 38 3.27 11.46 -2.79
C THR A 38 3.03 12.93 -2.48
N SER A 39 1.81 13.39 -2.67
CA SER A 39 1.34 14.73 -2.31
C SER A 39 0.36 14.59 -1.14
N ILE A 40 0.56 15.33 -0.05
CA ILE A 40 -0.23 15.17 1.18
C ILE A 40 -1.07 16.42 1.41
N PHE A 41 -2.37 16.20 1.61
CA PHE A 41 -3.37 17.23 1.82
C PHE A 41 -4.15 16.97 3.10
N GLN A 42 -4.55 18.05 3.78
CA GLN A 42 -5.42 17.99 4.93
C GLN A 42 -6.81 18.51 4.56
N VAL A 43 -7.84 17.84 5.04
CA VAL A 43 -9.25 18.22 4.82
C VAL A 43 -9.93 18.37 6.17
N GLN A 44 -10.53 19.54 6.42
CA GLN A 44 -11.23 19.81 7.67
C GLN A 44 -12.41 18.85 7.88
N GLY A 45 -12.48 18.24 9.05
CA GLY A 45 -13.53 17.28 9.38
C GLY A 45 -13.42 15.93 8.64
N TRP A 46 -12.24 15.65 8.06
CA TRP A 46 -11.93 14.32 7.51
C TRP A 46 -11.88 13.26 8.63
N SER A 47 -11.99 11.98 8.26
CA SER A 47 -11.82 10.87 9.20
C SER A 47 -10.44 10.89 9.86
N ALA A 48 -10.34 10.30 11.06
CA ALA A 48 -9.06 10.18 11.76
C ALA A 48 -8.04 9.37 10.94
N ASP A 49 -8.49 8.33 10.24
CA ASP A 49 -7.64 7.53 9.37
C ASP A 49 -7.38 8.26 8.04
N PRO A 50 -6.11 8.26 7.57
CA PRO A 50 -5.76 8.82 6.27
C PRO A 50 -6.32 7.95 5.15
N SER A 51 -6.52 8.56 3.98
CA SER A 51 -6.87 7.86 2.74
C SER A 51 -5.87 8.19 1.65
N VAL A 52 -5.66 7.26 0.73
CA VAL A 52 -4.74 7.34 -0.40
C VAL A 52 -5.53 7.19 -1.68
N MET A 53 -5.20 8.01 -2.67
CA MET A 53 -5.88 8.05 -3.96
C MET A 53 -4.82 8.29 -5.05
N PRO A 54 -4.81 7.53 -6.16
CA PRO A 54 -4.06 7.90 -7.35
C PRO A 54 -4.46 9.29 -7.86
N ASP A 55 -3.51 10.06 -8.40
CA ASP A 55 -3.81 11.36 -9.02
C ASP A 55 -4.74 11.22 -10.23
N ASP A 56 -4.70 10.08 -10.91
CA ASP A 56 -5.48 9.77 -12.11
C ASP A 56 -6.92 9.33 -11.85
N ILE A 57 -7.41 9.36 -10.59
CA ILE A 57 -8.83 9.11 -10.30
C ILE A 57 -9.70 10.18 -10.95
N GLU A 58 -10.61 9.77 -11.82
CA GLU A 58 -11.60 10.64 -12.45
C GLU A 58 -12.63 11.11 -11.40
N CYS A 59 -12.56 12.39 -11.02
CA CYS A 59 -13.43 12.95 -10.00
C CYS A 59 -14.74 13.48 -10.57
N ILE A 60 -14.65 14.05 -11.77
CA ILE A 60 -15.77 14.46 -12.64
C ILE A 60 -15.40 14.10 -14.08
N PRO A 61 -16.38 13.94 -14.99
CA PRO A 61 -16.11 13.46 -16.34
C PRO A 61 -15.00 14.26 -17.05
N GLY A 62 -13.91 13.57 -17.39
CA GLY A 62 -12.74 14.10 -18.08
C GLY A 62 -11.73 14.85 -17.22
N ILE A 63 -11.89 14.90 -15.89
CA ILE A 63 -11.00 15.68 -15.00
C ILE A 63 -10.53 14.79 -13.84
N SER A 64 -9.21 14.68 -13.70
CA SER A 64 -8.58 13.86 -12.67
C SER A 64 -8.49 14.56 -11.32
N LEU A 65 -8.26 13.80 -10.25
CA LEU A 65 -8.02 14.35 -8.91
C LEU A 65 -6.82 15.29 -8.90
N GLY A 66 -5.75 14.93 -9.61
CA GLY A 66 -4.57 15.77 -9.77
C GLY A 66 -4.90 17.13 -10.39
N ASP A 67 -5.73 17.14 -11.43
CA ASP A 67 -6.18 18.38 -12.08
C ASP A 67 -7.00 19.24 -11.13
N VAL A 68 -7.99 18.65 -10.44
CA VAL A 68 -8.82 19.39 -9.46
C VAL A 68 -7.96 20.01 -8.37
N LEU A 69 -6.98 19.29 -7.84
CA LEU A 69 -6.09 19.82 -6.80
C LEU A 69 -5.16 20.92 -7.34
N ALA A 70 -4.66 20.77 -8.56
CA ALA A 70 -3.81 21.78 -9.19
C ALA A 70 -4.59 23.07 -9.47
N GLU A 71 -5.80 22.96 -10.00
CA GLU A 71 -6.64 24.11 -10.36
C GLU A 71 -7.22 24.83 -9.12
N GLU A 72 -7.75 24.09 -8.15
CA GLU A 72 -8.47 24.68 -7.02
C GLU A 72 -7.55 25.13 -5.88
N LEU A 73 -6.38 24.50 -5.72
CA LEU A 73 -5.47 24.76 -4.59
C LEU A 73 -4.11 25.34 -4.99
N ASP A 74 -3.88 25.57 -6.29
CA ASP A 74 -2.56 25.93 -6.84
C ASP A 74 -1.46 24.95 -6.38
N ALA A 75 -1.83 23.67 -6.27
CA ALA A 75 -0.98 22.63 -5.72
C ALA A 75 -0.20 21.91 -6.81
N HIS A 76 1.08 21.62 -6.54
CA HIS A 76 1.86 20.75 -7.40
C HIS A 76 1.53 19.28 -7.10
N VAL A 77 0.72 18.66 -7.96
CA VAL A 77 0.45 17.21 -7.94
C VAL A 77 1.13 16.57 -9.15
N PRO A 78 2.25 15.83 -8.96
CA PRO A 78 2.95 15.19 -10.07
C PRO A 78 2.10 14.12 -10.74
N TYR A 79 2.22 13.98 -12.06
CA TYR A 79 1.52 12.93 -12.80
C TYR A 79 1.97 11.53 -12.38
N GLY A 80 1.01 10.62 -12.20
CA GLY A 80 1.27 9.24 -11.78
C GLY A 80 1.71 9.13 -10.33
N SER A 81 1.29 10.08 -9.49
CA SER A 81 1.60 10.14 -8.06
C SER A 81 0.46 9.60 -7.20
N LEU A 82 0.69 9.56 -5.89
CA LEU A 82 -0.33 9.26 -4.91
C LEU A 82 -0.69 10.53 -4.14
N VAL A 83 -1.98 10.76 -3.96
CA VAL A 83 -2.55 11.80 -3.11
C VAL A 83 -2.93 11.16 -1.79
N ILE A 84 -2.35 11.66 -0.69
CA ILE A 84 -2.71 11.25 0.67
C ILE A 84 -3.58 12.35 1.26
N VAL A 85 -4.78 12.00 1.68
CA VAL A 85 -5.74 12.88 2.35
C VAL A 85 -5.84 12.48 3.81
N ARG A 86 -5.72 13.47 4.70
CA ARG A 86 -5.81 13.26 6.15
C ARG A 86 -6.66 14.33 6.82
N ASN A 87 -7.00 14.09 8.08
CA ASN A 87 -7.50 15.14 8.97
C ASN A 87 -6.38 16.16 9.29
N GLU A 88 -6.81 17.38 9.62
CA GLU A 88 -5.98 18.51 10.05
C GLU A 88 -5.19 18.28 11.35
N ASN A 89 -5.63 17.34 12.19
CA ASN A 89 -5.00 16.99 13.45
C ASN A 89 -3.82 16.05 13.24
N ALA A 90 -2.80 16.17 14.10
CA ALA A 90 -1.71 15.20 14.18
C ALA A 90 -2.24 13.78 14.44
N PHE A 91 -1.59 12.78 13.87
CA PHE A 91 -1.94 11.39 14.11
C PHE A 91 -1.68 11.02 15.57
N ALA A 92 -2.64 10.35 16.19
CA ALA A 92 -2.44 9.74 17.50
C ALA A 92 -1.27 8.74 17.49
N ASN A 93 -1.14 7.97 16.40
CA ASN A 93 0.04 7.15 16.13
C ASN A 93 0.40 7.21 14.64
N ILE A 94 1.51 7.88 14.31
CA ILE A 94 1.98 8.03 12.93
C ILE A 94 2.42 6.72 12.28
N SER A 95 2.91 5.76 13.07
CA SER A 95 3.34 4.46 12.55
C SER A 95 2.12 3.66 12.11
N HIS A 96 1.04 3.69 12.90
CA HIS A 96 -0.25 3.11 12.50
C HIS A 96 -0.78 3.75 11.22
N ALA A 97 -0.80 5.08 11.14
CA ALA A 97 -1.21 5.80 9.94
C ALA A 97 -0.37 5.43 8.70
N ALA A 98 0.96 5.29 8.86
CA ALA A 98 1.84 4.83 7.78
C ALA A 98 1.50 3.40 7.33
N GLY A 99 1.14 2.51 8.26
CA GLY A 99 0.67 1.16 7.96
C GLY A 99 -0.61 1.16 7.14
N THR A 100 -1.60 1.97 7.56
CA THR A 100 -2.86 2.18 6.85
C THR A 100 -2.61 2.68 5.42
N ILE A 101 -1.76 3.71 5.26
CA ILE A 101 -1.39 4.28 3.95
C ILE A 101 -0.76 3.22 3.05
N VAL A 102 0.21 2.45 3.55
CA VAL A 102 0.83 1.37 2.76
C VAL A 102 -0.20 0.32 2.36
N GLY A 103 -1.10 -0.07 3.27
CA GLY A 103 -2.20 -0.99 2.97
C GLY A 103 -3.07 -0.50 1.83
N GLU A 104 -3.54 0.76 1.88
CA GLU A 104 -4.37 1.33 0.82
C GLU A 104 -3.61 1.43 -0.51
N VAL A 105 -2.33 1.79 -0.47
CA VAL A 105 -1.46 1.81 -1.66
C VAL A 105 -1.38 0.43 -2.31
N LEU A 106 -1.24 -0.63 -1.52
CA LEU A 106 -1.22 -2.01 -2.05
C LEU A 106 -2.58 -2.38 -2.69
N LEU A 107 -3.70 -1.97 -2.09
CA LEU A 107 -5.01 -2.19 -2.69
C LEU A 107 -5.16 -1.45 -4.02
N HIS A 108 -4.65 -0.22 -4.14
CA HIS A 108 -4.61 0.49 -5.42
C HIS A 108 -3.73 -0.21 -6.45
N VAL A 109 -2.57 -0.73 -6.04
CA VAL A 109 -1.68 -1.49 -6.94
C VAL A 109 -2.38 -2.73 -7.51
N ILE A 110 -3.09 -3.48 -6.68
CA ILE A 110 -3.84 -4.68 -7.10
C ILE A 110 -5.05 -4.28 -7.95
N GLY A 111 -5.83 -3.30 -7.51
CA GLY A 111 -7.05 -2.83 -8.16
C GLY A 111 -6.86 -2.25 -9.57
N ARG A 112 -5.61 -2.01 -10.00
CA ARG A 112 -5.28 -1.61 -11.38
C ARG A 112 -5.39 -2.76 -12.39
N GLY A 113 -5.70 -3.99 -11.97
CA GLY A 113 -6.01 -5.11 -12.87
C GLY A 113 -4.81 -5.63 -13.66
N MET A 114 -3.59 -5.39 -13.17
CA MET A 114 -2.36 -5.83 -13.82
C MET A 114 -2.01 -7.29 -13.49
N PHE A 115 -2.65 -7.86 -12.48
CA PHE A 115 -2.46 -9.23 -12.01
C PHE A 115 -3.64 -10.10 -12.45
N PRO A 116 -3.45 -11.39 -12.77
CA PRO A 116 -4.57 -12.30 -12.94
C PRO A 116 -5.41 -12.38 -11.67
N LEU A 117 -6.74 -12.33 -11.79
CA LEU A 117 -7.67 -12.37 -10.64
C LEU A 117 -7.40 -13.54 -9.69
N VAL A 118 -6.98 -14.70 -10.21
CA VAL A 118 -6.68 -15.90 -9.41
C VAL A 118 -5.46 -15.72 -8.50
N ASP A 119 -4.58 -14.77 -8.83
CA ASP A 119 -3.33 -14.52 -8.12
C ASP A 119 -3.40 -13.27 -7.22
N GLU A 120 -4.43 -12.42 -7.35
CA GLU A 120 -4.52 -11.12 -6.65
C GLU A 120 -4.35 -11.26 -5.14
N ASP A 121 -5.05 -12.22 -4.51
CA ASP A 121 -4.95 -12.48 -3.08
C ASP A 121 -3.54 -12.93 -2.66
N SER A 122 -2.93 -13.80 -3.46
CA SER A 122 -1.59 -14.34 -3.18
C SER A 122 -0.52 -13.26 -3.33
N VAL A 123 -0.64 -12.42 -4.37
CA VAL A 123 0.23 -11.26 -4.61
C VAL A 123 0.08 -10.25 -3.48
N LEU A 124 -1.16 -9.88 -3.13
CA LEU A 124 -1.44 -8.92 -2.06
C LEU A 124 -0.90 -9.42 -0.72
N TYR A 125 -1.08 -10.71 -0.42
CA TYR A 125 -0.53 -11.33 0.77
C TYR A 125 1.00 -11.29 0.78
N ALA A 126 1.66 -11.66 -0.32
CA ALA A 126 3.13 -11.65 -0.41
C ALA A 126 3.71 -10.23 -0.24
N LEU A 127 3.07 -9.21 -0.83
CA LEU A 127 3.45 -7.82 -0.67
C LEU A 127 3.18 -7.32 0.76
N GLY A 128 2.01 -7.63 1.33
CA GLY A 128 1.69 -7.30 2.72
C GLY A 128 2.70 -7.90 3.70
N LEU A 129 3.07 -9.17 3.51
CA LEU A 129 4.07 -9.85 4.32
C LEU A 129 5.47 -9.22 4.19
N ALA A 130 5.84 -8.77 2.99
CA ALA A 130 7.10 -8.05 2.77
C ALA A 130 7.18 -6.78 3.63
N TYR A 131 6.14 -5.95 3.61
CA TYR A 131 6.06 -4.75 4.46
C TYR A 131 5.97 -5.09 5.95
N TYR A 132 5.19 -6.12 6.30
CA TYR A 132 5.07 -6.60 7.67
C TYR A 132 6.45 -6.98 8.25
N LYS A 133 7.27 -7.71 7.49
CA LYS A 133 8.66 -8.05 7.88
C LYS A 133 9.56 -6.83 7.88
N ALA A 134 9.47 -5.97 6.87
CA ALA A 134 10.33 -4.81 6.71
C ALA A 134 10.17 -3.76 7.82
N ALA A 135 8.98 -3.68 8.44
CA ALA A 135 8.72 -2.81 9.57
C ALA A 135 9.66 -3.06 10.77
N GLN A 136 10.24 -4.26 10.90
CA GLN A 136 11.21 -4.61 11.95
C GLN A 136 12.66 -4.25 11.60
N SER A 137 12.93 -3.72 10.39
CA SER A 137 14.30 -3.41 9.99
C SER A 137 14.87 -2.22 10.78
N ASP A 138 16.19 -2.25 11.01
CA ASP A 138 16.90 -1.15 11.69
C ASP A 138 16.73 0.19 10.97
N ALA A 139 16.64 0.17 9.64
CA ALA A 139 16.40 1.37 8.84
C ALA A 139 15.05 2.03 9.18
N MET A 140 13.99 1.24 9.36
CA MET A 140 12.68 1.76 9.77
C MET A 140 12.67 2.23 11.23
N ALA A 141 13.37 1.50 12.11
CA ALA A 141 13.53 1.91 13.50
C ALA A 141 14.25 3.26 13.63
N GLN A 142 15.27 3.52 12.80
CA GLN A 142 15.98 4.81 12.75
C GLN A 142 15.11 5.98 12.30
N LEU A 143 14.11 5.73 11.45
CA LEU A 143 13.09 6.72 11.07
C LEU A 143 12.01 6.91 12.14
N GLY A 144 12.09 6.17 13.26
CA GLY A 144 11.15 6.23 14.36
C GLY A 144 9.80 5.59 14.04
N LEU A 145 9.80 4.57 13.17
CA LEU A 145 8.65 3.69 12.93
C LEU A 145 8.52 2.69 14.09
N GLU A 146 7.34 2.63 14.68
CA GLU A 146 6.98 1.61 15.66
C GLU A 146 6.41 0.38 14.93
N PRO A 147 7.09 -0.78 14.97
CA PRO A 147 6.69 -1.93 14.15
C PRO A 147 5.30 -2.47 14.49
N ALA A 148 4.94 -2.53 15.79
CA ALA A 148 3.65 -3.06 16.22
C ALA A 148 2.49 -2.20 15.71
N ALA A 149 2.57 -0.88 15.90
CA ALA A 149 1.57 0.06 15.43
C ALA A 149 1.44 0.07 13.90
N PHE A 150 2.57 0.07 13.18
CA PHE A 150 2.56 -0.04 11.71
C PHE A 150 1.87 -1.30 11.21
N ARG A 151 2.20 -2.44 11.82
CA ARG A 151 1.61 -3.73 11.47
C ARG A 151 0.11 -3.77 11.73
N ALA A 152 -0.35 -3.21 12.85
CA ALA A 152 -1.77 -3.11 13.16
C ALA A 152 -2.52 -2.30 12.07
N GLY A 153 -1.98 -1.13 11.68
CA GLY A 153 -2.58 -0.30 10.63
C GLY A 153 -2.62 -0.99 9.25
N LEU A 154 -1.52 -1.66 8.87
CA LEU A 154 -1.44 -2.43 7.62
C LEU A 154 -2.43 -3.61 7.62
N SER A 155 -2.43 -4.39 8.69
CA SER A 155 -3.31 -5.54 8.87
C SER A 155 -4.78 -5.14 8.85
N ALA A 156 -5.16 -4.02 9.48
CA ALA A 156 -6.55 -3.57 9.51
C ALA A 156 -7.11 -3.33 8.11
N VAL A 157 -6.34 -2.68 7.23
CA VAL A 157 -6.76 -2.40 5.84
C VAL A 157 -6.89 -3.69 5.03
N LEU A 158 -5.90 -4.58 5.12
CA LEU A 158 -5.91 -5.83 4.36
C LEU A 158 -6.97 -6.82 4.89
N ALA A 159 -7.22 -6.84 6.20
CA ALA A 159 -8.30 -7.60 6.81
C ALA A 159 -9.65 -7.15 6.26
N GLN A 160 -9.88 -5.84 6.14
CA GLN A 160 -11.12 -5.30 5.58
C GLN A 160 -11.32 -5.74 4.12
N TYR A 161 -10.26 -5.73 3.30
CA TYR A 161 -10.31 -6.23 1.93
C TYR A 161 -10.77 -7.70 1.86
N TRP A 162 -10.23 -8.55 2.75
CA TRP A 162 -10.60 -9.97 2.85
C TRP A 162 -11.85 -10.25 3.71
N ALA A 163 -12.60 -9.21 4.11
CA ALA A 163 -13.75 -9.31 5.01
C ALA A 163 -13.47 -10.10 6.31
N GLN A 164 -12.25 -9.98 6.85
CA GLN A 164 -11.81 -10.54 8.12
C GLN A 164 -12.08 -9.56 9.27
N PRO A 165 -12.27 -10.06 10.51
CA PRO A 165 -12.42 -9.18 11.67
C PRO A 165 -11.17 -8.32 11.88
N ALA A 166 -11.37 -7.05 12.25
CA ALA A 166 -10.32 -6.05 12.40
C ALA A 166 -9.29 -6.37 13.51
N ASP A 167 -9.63 -7.27 14.44
CA ASP A 167 -8.76 -7.75 15.53
C ASP A 167 -7.75 -8.82 15.07
N ALA A 168 -7.54 -8.93 13.76
CA ALA A 168 -6.56 -9.83 13.16
C ALA A 168 -5.13 -9.25 13.23
N ASP A 169 -4.67 -8.93 14.45
CA ASP A 169 -3.25 -8.66 14.74
C ASP A 169 -2.32 -9.78 14.24
N CYS A 170 -2.91 -10.95 13.95
CA CYS A 170 -2.25 -12.18 13.54
C CYS A 170 -2.32 -12.49 12.03
N LEU A 171 -2.79 -11.56 11.16
CA LEU A 171 -2.93 -11.82 9.70
C LEU A 171 -1.71 -12.49 9.05
N PHE A 172 -0.52 -12.13 9.53
CA PHE A 172 0.76 -12.62 9.02
C PHE A 172 1.54 -13.50 10.02
N LEU A 173 1.02 -13.75 11.23
CA LEU A 173 1.83 -14.30 12.32
C LEU A 173 1.83 -15.82 12.46
N ASP A 174 0.78 -16.58 12.13
CA ASP A 174 0.84 -18.04 12.39
C ASP A 174 0.01 -18.94 11.48
N THR A 175 -0.83 -18.41 10.59
CA THR A 175 -1.49 -19.21 9.54
C THR A 175 -2.05 -18.25 8.50
N PRO A 176 -1.83 -18.44 7.19
CA PRO A 176 -2.50 -17.61 6.21
C PRO A 176 -4.02 -17.72 6.37
N PRO A 177 -4.77 -16.63 6.11
CA PRO A 177 -6.22 -16.65 6.20
C PRO A 177 -6.80 -17.84 5.42
N ALA A 178 -7.89 -18.42 5.92
CA ALA A 178 -8.52 -19.62 5.34
C ALA A 178 -8.86 -19.48 3.84
N ILE A 179 -8.94 -18.24 3.33
CA ILE A 179 -9.14 -17.89 1.92
C ILE A 179 -7.97 -18.37 1.04
N LEU A 180 -6.73 -18.28 1.53
CA LEU A 180 -5.54 -18.82 0.84
C LEU A 180 -5.45 -20.36 0.91
N SER A 181 -6.26 -20.99 1.78
CA SER A 181 -6.26 -22.46 1.96
C SER A 181 -6.90 -23.23 0.80
N VAL A 182 -7.57 -22.57 -0.14
CA VAL A 182 -8.11 -23.21 -1.35
C VAL A 182 -6.99 -23.51 -2.36
N HIS A 183 -5.86 -22.78 -2.31
CA HIS A 183 -4.66 -22.99 -3.14
C HIS A 183 -3.53 -23.70 -2.37
N ARG A 184 -3.90 -24.72 -1.57
CA ARG A 184 -3.14 -25.30 -0.45
C ARG A 184 -1.74 -25.89 -0.69
N LEU A 185 -1.15 -25.89 -1.89
CA LEU A 185 0.04 -26.72 -2.14
C LEU A 185 1.42 -26.06 -1.95
N GLU A 186 1.56 -24.74 -1.70
CA GLU A 186 2.90 -24.09 -1.70
C GLU A 186 3.18 -23.20 -0.48
N HIS A 187 2.64 -23.56 0.69
CA HIS A 187 2.68 -22.72 1.89
C HIS A 187 4.09 -22.52 2.50
N ASP A 188 4.99 -23.51 2.39
CA ASP A 188 6.40 -23.33 2.80
C ASP A 188 7.19 -22.45 1.80
N GLY A 189 6.70 -22.30 0.57
CA GLY A 189 7.33 -21.46 -0.46
C GLY A 189 7.01 -19.97 -0.31
N VAL A 190 5.75 -19.61 0.00
CA VAL A 190 5.31 -18.20 0.04
C VAL A 190 6.00 -17.40 1.16
N ASN A 191 6.26 -18.03 2.32
CA ASN A 191 7.03 -17.39 3.40
C ASN A 191 8.49 -17.09 3.00
N ALA A 192 9.05 -17.85 2.05
CA ALA A 192 10.39 -17.68 1.50
C ALA A 192 10.45 -16.72 0.29
N VAL A 193 9.30 -16.36 -0.31
CA VAL A 193 9.22 -15.60 -1.58
C VAL A 193 8.79 -14.14 -1.40
N ALA A 194 8.34 -13.74 -0.20
CA ALA A 194 8.04 -12.32 0.06
C ALA A 194 9.26 -11.44 -0.30
N PRO A 195 9.15 -10.52 -1.28
CA PRO A 195 10.29 -9.71 -1.71
C PRO A 195 10.79 -8.86 -0.54
N SER A 196 12.11 -8.62 -0.47
CA SER A 196 12.64 -7.73 0.55
C SER A 196 12.21 -6.28 0.28
N LEU A 197 12.08 -5.44 1.31
CA LEU A 197 11.82 -4.01 1.11
C LEU A 197 12.92 -3.36 0.26
N ALA A 198 14.18 -3.82 0.39
CA ALA A 198 15.24 -3.38 -0.49
C ALA A 198 14.90 -3.68 -1.97
N ALA A 199 14.42 -4.87 -2.31
CA ALA A 199 13.97 -5.19 -3.67
C ALA A 199 12.75 -4.35 -4.11
N LEU A 200 11.82 -4.06 -3.19
CA LEU A 200 10.66 -3.21 -3.43
C LEU A 200 11.00 -1.73 -3.62
N MET A 201 12.18 -1.29 -3.17
CA MET A 201 12.61 0.11 -3.16
C MET A 201 13.84 0.39 -4.03
N ASN A 202 14.50 -0.63 -4.58
CA ASN A 202 15.76 -0.51 -5.33
C ASN A 202 15.52 0.09 -6.73
N PHE A 203 15.38 1.41 -6.78
CA PHE A 203 15.16 2.17 -8.00
C PHE A 203 16.01 3.43 -8.05
N ASP A 204 16.64 3.67 -9.20
CA ASP A 204 17.52 4.82 -9.44
C ASP A 204 16.76 6.16 -9.53
N SER A 205 15.43 6.12 -9.65
CA SER A 205 14.56 7.29 -9.76
C SER A 205 13.18 7.04 -9.15
N LYS A 206 12.51 8.12 -8.72
CA LYS A 206 11.10 8.04 -8.29
C LYS A 206 10.23 7.54 -9.44
N LEU A 207 9.37 6.57 -9.16
CA LEU A 207 8.53 5.91 -10.15
C LEU A 207 7.13 6.55 -10.19
N MET A 208 6.51 6.51 -11.36
CA MET A 208 5.06 6.64 -11.46
C MET A 208 4.39 5.38 -10.88
N LEU A 209 3.18 5.52 -10.34
CA LEU A 209 2.41 4.39 -9.79
C LEU A 209 2.32 3.22 -10.78
N ASN A 210 2.00 3.48 -12.05
CA ASN A 210 1.95 2.47 -13.10
C ASN A 210 3.28 1.73 -13.31
N GLN A 211 4.40 2.47 -13.27
CA GLN A 211 5.72 1.86 -13.44
C GLN A 211 6.05 0.97 -12.26
N TRP A 212 5.71 1.41 -11.05
CA TRP A 212 5.90 0.60 -9.85
C TRP A 212 5.01 -0.65 -9.85
N THR A 213 3.73 -0.54 -10.19
CA THR A 213 2.82 -1.70 -10.35
C THR A 213 3.38 -2.73 -11.33
N LEU A 214 3.87 -2.31 -12.50
CA LEU A 214 4.48 -3.20 -13.49
C LEU A 214 5.74 -3.91 -12.96
N ARG A 215 6.54 -3.23 -12.14
CA ARG A 215 7.74 -3.80 -11.52
C ARG A 215 7.38 -4.80 -10.42
N LEU A 216 6.39 -4.48 -9.59
CA LEU A 216 5.86 -5.41 -8.59
C LEU A 216 5.33 -6.69 -9.25
N LYS A 217 4.67 -6.57 -10.39
CA LYS A 217 4.25 -7.72 -11.20
C LYS A 217 5.43 -8.61 -11.59
N SER A 218 6.50 -8.05 -12.15
CA SER A 218 7.70 -8.84 -12.48
C SER A 218 8.28 -9.50 -11.23
N LEU A 219 8.51 -8.74 -10.15
CA LEU A 219 9.10 -9.26 -8.92
C LEU A 219 8.32 -10.44 -8.31
N VAL A 220 6.99 -10.33 -8.27
CA VAL A 220 6.14 -11.36 -7.64
C VAL A 220 5.88 -12.53 -8.60
N CYS A 221 5.59 -12.27 -9.88
CA CYS A 221 5.34 -13.34 -10.85
C CYS A 221 6.61 -14.17 -11.16
N ASP A 222 7.79 -13.55 -11.24
CA ASP A 222 9.04 -14.27 -11.45
C ASP A 222 9.39 -15.15 -10.23
N GLY A 223 9.06 -14.68 -9.02
CA GLY A 223 9.20 -15.44 -7.78
C GLY A 223 8.23 -16.63 -7.69
N LEU A 224 6.96 -16.44 -8.06
CA LEU A 224 5.94 -17.49 -8.06
C LEU A 224 6.17 -18.56 -9.14
N ALA A 225 6.62 -18.15 -10.35
CA ALA A 225 6.95 -19.09 -11.43
C ALA A 225 8.11 -20.04 -11.04
N TYR A 226 9.08 -19.55 -10.27
CA TYR A 226 10.19 -20.35 -9.77
C TYR A 226 9.73 -21.47 -8.83
N VAL A 227 8.76 -21.19 -7.95
CA VAL A 227 8.21 -22.19 -7.01
C VAL A 227 7.44 -23.28 -7.76
N SER A 228 6.57 -22.88 -8.71
CA SER A 228 5.81 -23.82 -9.53
C SER A 228 6.72 -24.80 -10.31
N MET A 229 7.85 -24.32 -10.84
CA MET A 229 8.83 -25.19 -11.51
C MET A 229 9.58 -26.12 -10.55
N SER A 230 9.81 -25.69 -9.29
CA SER A 230 10.47 -26.52 -8.28
C SER A 230 9.57 -27.66 -7.78
N ALA A 231 8.26 -27.43 -7.69
CA ALA A 231 7.27 -28.43 -7.30
C ALA A 231 7.13 -29.58 -8.31
N VAL A 232 7.40 -29.33 -9.60
CA VAL A 232 7.31 -30.33 -10.68
C VAL A 232 8.53 -31.28 -10.72
N ARG A 233 9.61 -31.01 -9.99
CA ARG A 233 10.80 -31.90 -9.93
C ARG A 233 10.75 -32.96 -8.81
N GLY A 234 9.56 -33.33 -8.35
CA GLY A 234 9.36 -34.44 -7.40
C GLY A 234 9.18 -35.80 -8.10
N ASN A 235 10.22 -36.63 -8.04
CA ASN A 235 10.20 -38.10 -8.21
C ASN A 235 9.51 -38.70 -9.45
N VAL A 236 10.20 -38.70 -10.60
CA VAL A 236 10.05 -39.80 -11.57
C VAL A 236 11.11 -40.85 -11.25
N GLY A 237 10.78 -41.71 -10.28
CA GLY A 237 11.46 -43.00 -10.12
C GLY A 237 11.04 -43.89 -11.29
N ILE A 238 11.92 -44.07 -12.26
CA ILE A 238 11.76 -45.09 -13.30
C ILE A 238 11.92 -46.43 -12.60
N SER A 239 10.81 -47.14 -12.40
CA SER A 239 10.80 -48.59 -12.10
C SER A 239 10.72 -49.37 -13.40
#